data_AF-A0A4P5VR17-F1
#
_entry.id   AF-A0A4P5VR17-F1
#
_cell.length_a   1.000
_cell.length_b   1.000
_cell.length_c   1.000
_cell.angle_alpha   90.00
_cell.angle_beta   90.00
_cell.angle_gamma   90.00
#
_symmetry.space_group_name_H-M   'P 1'
#
loop_
_entity.id
_entity.type
_entity.pdbx_description
1 polymer ?
#
loop_
_entity_poly.entity_id
_entity_poly.type
_entity_poly.pdbx_seq_one_letter_code
_entity_poly.pdbx_strand_id
1 'polypeptide(L)'
;MTVTPTPAALPTSVLQPHANARLLIYIHQLPGRFDSARIGRMVCEAFLKRGRMVGESASGLGIDSGDFTYGGYICRSALLTPQPSNPWDWLSAEVAWSETGYRPTLADGRFCEAPAQGAIWLGSFAQLQSPGVLPPMGRGQLTGLTVTEFAGPFGAGGIGSLAQPLLGERLELVLKPNRIAIVQAGDTLLSVAERYGTTVDTLRSLNSDISSTTGITTAAGDTLNDLAALHGTTVSWLRDQPANSWLLRPEGHTVIEGETLTTVAQLYGTTRSTLRKLNRTYADYREWPGDAPLPLGEVLNLFAIRPASPLPGGESLVVPLYWPSTALVPGSWLFLPRRRVAASASPEPDL
;
A
#
# COMPACT_ATOMS: atom_id res chain seq x y z
N MET A 1 -4.59 29.46 -36.56
CA MET A 1 -5.25 28.20 -36.14
C MET A 1 -4.17 27.17 -35.91
N THR A 2 -3.78 26.97 -34.65
CA THR A 2 -2.81 25.97 -34.25
C THR A 2 -3.48 24.61 -34.27
N VAL A 3 -3.09 23.76 -35.22
CA VAL A 3 -3.55 22.38 -35.33
C VAL A 3 -3.01 21.63 -34.12
N THR A 4 -3.91 21.27 -33.19
CA THR A 4 -3.62 20.30 -32.13
C THR A 4 -3.25 18.98 -32.82
N PRO A 5 -2.07 18.39 -32.57
CA PRO A 5 -1.74 17.10 -33.17
C PRO A 5 -2.72 16.06 -32.62
N THR A 6 -3.53 15.48 -33.51
CA THR A 6 -4.25 14.23 -33.26
C THR A 6 -3.21 13.22 -32.75
N PRO A 7 -3.44 12.51 -31.63
CA PRO A 7 -2.47 11.54 -31.13
C PRO A 7 -2.19 10.53 -32.24
N ALA A 8 -0.97 10.56 -32.78
CA ALA A 8 -0.54 9.59 -33.77
C ALA A 8 -0.68 8.21 -33.12
N ALA A 9 -1.52 7.36 -33.72
CA ALA A 9 -1.70 6.00 -33.25
C ALA A 9 -0.32 5.34 -33.18
N LEU A 10 0.14 4.99 -31.98
CA LEU A 10 1.40 4.27 -31.82
C LEU A 10 1.42 3.05 -32.75
N PRO A 11 2.57 2.73 -33.36
CA PRO A 11 2.69 1.51 -34.12
C PRO A 11 2.36 0.32 -33.22
N THR A 12 1.42 -0.51 -33.64
CA THR A 12 1.00 -1.70 -32.90
C THR A 12 2.20 -2.62 -32.72
N SER A 13 2.55 -2.94 -31.47
CA SER A 13 3.52 -3.99 -31.17
C SER A 13 3.11 -5.27 -31.89
N VAL A 14 4.09 -6.04 -32.39
CA VAL A 14 3.82 -7.40 -32.89
C VAL A 14 3.24 -8.32 -31.80
N LEU A 15 3.42 -7.98 -30.51
CA LEU A 15 2.80 -8.68 -29.39
C LEU A 15 1.36 -8.23 -29.13
N GLN A 16 0.94 -7.09 -29.67
CA GLN A 16 -0.37 -6.50 -29.38
C GLN A 16 -1.55 -7.43 -29.68
N PRO A 17 -1.58 -8.19 -30.79
CA PRO A 17 -2.64 -9.17 -31.06
C PRO A 17 -2.72 -10.31 -30.02
N HIS A 18 -1.66 -10.51 -29.24
CA HIS A 18 -1.56 -11.56 -28.23
C HIS A 18 -1.83 -11.06 -26.81
N ALA A 19 -2.02 -9.76 -26.61
CA ALA A 19 -2.36 -9.21 -25.30
C ALA A 19 -3.66 -9.86 -24.78
N ASN A 20 -3.61 -10.40 -23.56
CA ASN A 20 -4.72 -11.14 -22.94
C ASN A 20 -5.07 -10.63 -21.54
N ALA A 21 -4.39 -9.58 -21.08
CA ALA A 21 -4.69 -8.92 -19.82
C ALA A 21 -4.40 -7.42 -19.92
N ARG A 22 -5.16 -6.64 -19.17
CA ARG A 22 -4.86 -5.22 -18.90
C ARG A 22 -4.59 -5.03 -17.43
N LEU A 23 -3.49 -4.35 -17.12
CA LEU A 23 -3.01 -4.12 -15.77
C LEU A 23 -3.03 -2.63 -15.48
N LEU A 24 -3.45 -2.27 -14.28
CA LEU A 24 -3.21 -0.99 -13.64
C LEU A 24 -2.17 -1.23 -12.55
N ILE A 25 -1.06 -0.51 -12.58
CA ILE A 25 0.03 -0.65 -11.61
C ILE A 25 0.34 0.73 -11.02
N TYR A 26 0.42 0.80 -9.69
CA TYR A 26 0.72 2.04 -9.00
C TYR A 26 2.22 2.28 -8.89
N ILE A 27 2.63 3.51 -9.14
CA ILE A 27 4.00 3.98 -8.96
C ILE A 27 4.05 4.69 -7.61
N HIS A 28 4.85 4.15 -6.71
CA HIS A 28 5.01 4.63 -5.34
C HIS A 28 6.24 5.52 -5.21
N GLN A 29 6.17 6.53 -4.33
CA GLN A 29 7.29 7.45 -4.07
C GLN A 29 8.53 6.71 -3.60
N LEU A 30 8.33 5.70 -2.74
CA LEU A 30 9.37 4.78 -2.29
C LEU A 30 9.11 3.42 -2.96
N PRO A 31 9.98 2.96 -3.88
CA PRO A 31 9.84 1.66 -4.53
C PRO A 31 9.70 0.51 -3.52
N GLY A 32 8.79 -0.42 -3.81
CA GLY A 32 8.49 -1.58 -2.95
C GLY A 32 7.80 -1.28 -1.62
N ARG A 33 7.52 -0.01 -1.29
CA ARG A 33 6.75 0.42 -0.11
C ARG A 33 5.32 0.78 -0.52
N PHE A 34 4.41 -0.18 -0.46
CA PHE A 34 3.00 -0.01 -0.87
C PHE A 34 2.20 0.96 0.02
N ASP A 35 2.72 1.27 1.20
CA ASP A 35 2.21 2.29 2.13
C ASP A 35 2.71 3.71 1.82
N SER A 36 3.69 3.86 0.91
CA SER A 36 4.18 5.18 0.51
C SER A 36 3.26 5.86 -0.51
N ALA A 37 3.35 7.19 -0.61
CA ALA A 37 2.48 7.99 -1.47
C ALA A 37 2.54 7.52 -2.94
N ARG A 38 1.37 7.42 -3.58
CA ARG A 38 1.27 7.10 -5.01
C ARG A 38 1.57 8.36 -5.82
N ILE A 39 2.60 8.31 -6.64
CA ILE A 39 3.06 9.43 -7.47
C ILE A 39 2.63 9.29 -8.95
N GLY A 40 2.15 8.12 -9.34
CA GLY A 40 1.73 7.85 -10.70
C GLY A 40 0.96 6.53 -10.83
N ARG A 41 0.34 6.36 -11.98
CA ARG A 41 -0.37 5.14 -12.38
C ARG A 41 0.10 4.76 -13.77
N MET A 42 0.47 3.50 -13.94
CA MET A 42 0.79 2.92 -15.24
C MET A 42 -0.33 1.97 -15.63
N VAL A 43 -0.88 2.13 -16.83
CA VAL A 43 -1.70 1.11 -17.47
C VAL A 43 -0.86 0.39 -18.50
N CYS A 44 -0.94 -0.94 -18.54
CA CYS A 44 -0.33 -1.71 -19.60
C CYS A 44 -1.23 -2.86 -20.05
N GLU A 45 -1.13 -3.20 -21.32
CA GLU A 45 -1.62 -4.48 -21.82
C GLU A 45 -0.46 -5.43 -21.95
N ALA A 46 -0.67 -6.67 -21.53
CA ALA A 46 0.36 -7.68 -21.49
C ALA A 46 -0.15 -9.00 -22.06
N PHE A 47 0.77 -9.75 -22.66
CA PHE A 47 0.61 -11.18 -22.88
C PHE A 47 1.11 -11.89 -21.63
N LEU A 48 0.22 -12.54 -20.90
CA LEU A 48 0.52 -13.28 -19.68
C LEU A 48 0.24 -14.76 -19.87
N LYS A 49 1.20 -15.59 -19.45
CA LYS A 49 1.05 -17.03 -19.34
C LYS A 49 1.02 -17.41 -17.86
N ARG A 50 0.01 -18.18 -17.47
CA ARG A 50 -0.08 -18.74 -16.11
C ARG A 50 1.12 -19.65 -15.84
N GLY A 51 1.79 -19.37 -14.75
CA GLY A 51 2.86 -20.17 -14.17
C GLY A 51 2.34 -21.16 -13.15
N ARG A 52 3.10 -21.37 -12.07
CA ARG A 52 2.79 -22.35 -11.03
C ARG A 52 1.95 -21.73 -9.93
N MET A 53 1.23 -22.58 -9.20
CA MET A 53 0.66 -22.19 -7.91
C MET A 53 1.79 -21.97 -6.91
N VAL A 54 1.66 -20.95 -6.08
CA VAL A 54 2.63 -20.65 -5.03
C VAL A 54 2.31 -21.54 -3.84
N GLY A 55 3.26 -22.42 -3.50
CA GLY A 55 3.20 -23.25 -2.29
C GLY A 55 3.75 -22.52 -1.06
N GLU A 56 3.46 -23.05 0.13
CA GLU A 56 3.82 -22.45 1.43
C GLU A 56 5.32 -22.20 1.61
N SER A 57 6.18 -23.03 1.02
CA SER A 57 7.65 -22.90 1.15
C SER A 57 8.26 -21.76 0.34
N ALA A 58 7.48 -21.05 -0.50
CA ALA A 58 7.96 -19.99 -1.38
C ALA A 58 7.61 -18.56 -0.90
N SER A 59 7.02 -18.41 0.29
CA SER A 59 6.34 -17.18 0.74
C SER A 59 7.25 -16.02 1.21
N GLY A 60 8.51 -15.95 0.77
CA GLY A 60 9.48 -14.96 1.26
C GLY A 60 9.25 -13.51 0.82
N LEU A 61 8.38 -13.28 -0.18
CA LEU A 61 8.16 -11.97 -0.82
C LEU A 61 6.71 -11.46 -0.72
N GLY A 62 5.97 -11.87 0.33
CA GLY A 62 4.55 -11.51 0.46
C GLY A 62 3.65 -12.23 -0.55
N ILE A 63 4.09 -13.40 -1.02
CA ILE A 63 3.34 -14.30 -1.89
C ILE A 63 2.56 -15.29 -1.02
N ASP A 64 1.24 -15.41 -1.22
CA ASP A 64 0.38 -16.21 -0.36
C ASP A 64 0.22 -17.63 -0.93
N SER A 65 0.06 -18.61 -0.04
CA SER A 65 -0.29 -19.98 -0.43
C SER A 65 -1.62 -19.99 -1.18
N GLY A 66 -1.63 -20.52 -2.40
CA GLY A 66 -2.81 -20.53 -3.29
C GLY A 66 -2.86 -19.39 -4.31
N ASP A 67 -1.91 -18.46 -4.29
CA ASP A 67 -1.74 -17.50 -5.39
C ASP A 67 -1.14 -18.20 -6.62
N PHE A 68 -1.30 -17.59 -7.80
CA PHE A 68 -0.71 -18.09 -9.05
C PHE A 68 0.30 -17.10 -9.60
N THR A 69 1.48 -17.59 -9.97
CA THR A 69 2.46 -16.79 -10.71
C THR A 69 2.07 -16.69 -12.17
N TYR A 70 2.42 -15.58 -12.80
CA TYR A 70 2.24 -15.32 -14.22
C TYR A 70 3.49 -14.63 -14.75
N GLY A 71 3.97 -15.11 -15.89
CA GLY A 71 5.10 -14.53 -16.61
C GLY A 71 4.67 -14.12 -18.00
N GLY A 72 5.25 -13.04 -18.51
CA GLY A 72 4.80 -12.48 -19.78
C GLY A 72 5.61 -11.30 -20.28
N TYR A 73 5.02 -10.57 -21.23
CA TYR A 73 5.63 -9.41 -21.88
C TYR A 73 4.64 -8.26 -21.95
N ILE A 74 5.12 -7.04 -21.73
CA ILE A 74 4.37 -5.81 -21.98
C ILE A 74 4.19 -5.68 -23.50
N CYS A 75 2.96 -5.42 -23.94
CA CYS A 75 2.62 -5.19 -25.34
C CYS A 75 2.60 -3.69 -25.66
N ARG A 76 1.98 -2.90 -24.77
CA ARG A 76 1.93 -1.43 -24.81
C ARG A 76 1.61 -0.90 -23.42
N SER A 77 1.98 0.35 -23.17
CA SER A 77 1.72 0.99 -21.88
C SER A 77 1.50 2.50 -22.02
N ALA A 78 0.94 3.07 -20.96
CA ALA A 78 0.76 4.51 -20.81
C ALA A 78 0.79 4.90 -19.33
N LEU A 79 1.10 6.16 -19.08
CA LEU A 79 0.82 6.79 -17.79
C LEU A 79 -0.63 7.28 -17.77
N LEU A 80 -1.26 7.12 -16.62
CA LEU A 80 -2.55 7.73 -16.30
C LEU A 80 -2.33 8.85 -15.27
N THR A 81 -3.31 9.74 -15.17
CA THR A 81 -3.31 10.80 -14.15
C THR A 81 -3.18 10.19 -12.76
N PRO A 82 -2.41 10.74 -11.80
CA PRO A 82 -2.28 10.10 -10.49
C PRO A 82 -3.61 9.98 -9.73
N GLN A 83 -4.48 10.98 -9.86
CA GLN A 83 -5.82 11.03 -9.25
C GLN A 83 -6.88 11.08 -10.35
N PRO A 84 -7.57 9.96 -10.64
CA PRO A 84 -8.63 9.95 -11.64
C PRO A 84 -9.91 10.60 -11.11
N SER A 85 -10.69 11.23 -12.00
CA SER A 85 -12.10 11.52 -11.73
C SER A 85 -12.98 10.27 -11.85
N ASN A 86 -12.58 9.33 -12.71
CA ASN A 86 -13.24 8.05 -12.93
C ASN A 86 -12.33 6.88 -12.48
N PRO A 87 -12.70 6.10 -11.46
CA PRO A 87 -11.86 5.01 -10.93
C PRO A 87 -11.58 3.88 -11.95
N TRP A 88 -12.34 3.82 -13.04
CA TRP A 88 -12.24 2.81 -14.10
C TRP A 88 -11.62 3.36 -15.39
N ASP A 89 -10.99 4.54 -15.37
CA ASP A 89 -10.35 5.14 -16.54
C ASP A 89 -9.32 4.23 -17.23
N TRP A 90 -8.60 3.42 -16.46
CA TRP A 90 -7.67 2.42 -16.97
C TRP A 90 -8.33 1.29 -17.78
N LEU A 91 -9.64 1.09 -17.62
CA LEU A 91 -10.46 0.17 -18.43
C LEU A 91 -11.07 0.85 -19.67
N SER A 92 -10.73 2.09 -19.97
CA SER A 92 -11.20 2.79 -21.18
C SER A 92 -10.84 2.03 -22.46
N ALA A 93 -11.75 1.91 -23.42
CA ALA A 93 -11.40 1.37 -24.74
C ALA A 93 -10.37 2.26 -25.46
N GLU A 94 -10.42 3.56 -25.20
CA GLU A 94 -9.59 4.59 -25.82
C GLU A 94 -8.54 5.16 -24.84
N VAL A 95 -7.65 4.29 -24.36
CA VAL A 95 -6.46 4.75 -23.62
C VAL A 95 -5.49 5.44 -24.59
N ALA A 96 -4.99 6.62 -24.21
CA ALA A 96 -3.92 7.31 -24.93
C ALA A 96 -2.57 6.63 -24.63
N TRP A 97 -2.30 5.53 -25.33
CA TRP A 97 -1.06 4.76 -25.22
C TRP A 97 0.16 5.64 -25.54
N SER A 98 1.26 5.51 -24.78
CA SER A 98 2.49 6.30 -24.97
C SER A 98 3.71 5.48 -25.35
N GLU A 99 3.75 4.20 -24.97
CA GLU A 99 4.88 3.30 -25.24
C GLU A 99 4.44 1.97 -25.86
N THR A 100 5.28 1.43 -26.72
CA THR A 100 5.09 0.11 -27.35
C THR A 100 6.09 -0.87 -26.74
N GLY A 101 5.60 -1.81 -25.95
CA GLY A 101 6.42 -2.86 -25.34
C GLY A 101 7.22 -2.47 -24.10
N TYR A 102 7.33 -1.19 -23.74
CA TYR A 102 8.15 -0.73 -22.62
C TYR A 102 7.31 -0.04 -21.54
N ARG A 103 7.90 0.18 -20.36
CA ARG A 103 7.33 1.06 -19.34
C ARG A 103 7.56 2.53 -19.70
N PRO A 104 6.57 3.41 -19.49
CA PRO A 104 6.74 4.84 -19.68
C PRO A 104 7.44 5.46 -18.46
N THR A 105 8.12 6.57 -18.69
CA THR A 105 8.76 7.36 -17.64
C THR A 105 7.86 8.53 -17.21
N LEU A 106 7.83 8.78 -15.91
CA LEU A 106 7.29 9.99 -15.32
C LEU A 106 8.11 11.20 -15.77
N ALA A 107 7.55 12.40 -15.62
CA ALA A 107 8.21 13.65 -16.02
C ALA A 107 9.56 13.90 -15.32
N ASP A 108 9.76 13.30 -14.14
CA ASP A 108 11.00 13.38 -13.36
C ASP A 108 12.00 12.24 -13.68
N GLY A 109 11.72 11.42 -14.70
CA GLY A 109 12.55 10.30 -15.14
C GLY A 109 12.34 9.00 -14.37
N ARG A 110 11.56 8.99 -13.28
CA ARG A 110 11.22 7.75 -12.57
C ARG A 110 10.25 6.91 -13.41
N PHE A 111 10.19 5.61 -13.15
CA PHE A 111 9.26 4.70 -13.82
C PHE A 111 8.72 3.67 -12.81
N CYS A 112 7.80 2.82 -13.26
CA CYS A 112 7.19 1.81 -12.40
C CYS A 112 8.18 0.71 -12.02
N GLU A 113 8.76 0.74 -10.82
CA GLU A 113 9.70 -0.27 -10.32
C GLU A 113 9.00 -1.42 -9.58
N ALA A 114 9.57 -2.63 -9.68
CA ALA A 114 9.11 -3.79 -8.91
C ALA A 114 9.83 -3.86 -7.55
N PRO A 115 9.16 -4.36 -6.48
CA PRO A 115 7.81 -4.87 -6.49
C PRO A 115 6.76 -3.74 -6.55
N ALA A 116 5.69 -3.98 -7.31
CA ALA A 116 4.60 -3.02 -7.52
C ALA A 116 3.24 -3.68 -7.32
N GLN A 117 2.27 -2.96 -6.74
CA GLN A 117 0.90 -3.45 -6.55
C GLN A 117 -0.05 -2.81 -7.55
N GLY A 118 -1.11 -3.54 -7.91
CA GLY A 118 -2.06 -3.09 -8.89
C GLY A 118 -3.34 -3.90 -8.97
N ALA A 119 -4.13 -3.60 -9.99
CA ALA A 119 -5.32 -4.34 -10.39
C ALA A 119 -5.12 -4.91 -11.80
N ILE A 120 -5.73 -6.05 -12.09
CA ILE A 120 -5.70 -6.68 -13.41
C ILE A 120 -7.09 -7.04 -13.86
N TRP A 121 -7.33 -6.77 -15.14
CA TRP A 121 -8.47 -7.24 -15.90
C TRP A 121 -8.04 -8.38 -16.82
N LEU A 122 -8.67 -9.53 -16.65
CA LEU A 122 -8.47 -10.77 -17.41
C LEU A 122 -9.62 -11.06 -18.37
N GLY A 123 -10.56 -10.12 -18.55
CA GLY A 123 -11.69 -10.26 -19.46
C GLY A 123 -11.36 -9.80 -20.89
N SER A 124 -12.35 -9.93 -21.78
CA SER A 124 -12.19 -9.56 -23.19
C SER A 124 -12.05 -8.04 -23.36
N PHE A 125 -11.12 -7.60 -24.20
CA PHE A 125 -10.97 -6.18 -24.52
C PHE A 125 -12.14 -5.62 -25.33
N ALA A 126 -12.91 -6.48 -26.03
CA ALA A 126 -14.12 -6.08 -26.74
C ALA A 126 -15.25 -5.60 -25.81
N GLN A 127 -15.14 -5.86 -24.50
CA GLN A 127 -16.10 -5.43 -23.49
C GLN A 127 -15.76 -4.06 -22.90
N LEU A 128 -14.58 -3.50 -23.23
CA LEU A 128 -14.16 -2.20 -22.75
C LEU A 128 -14.93 -1.10 -23.48
N GLN A 129 -15.23 -0.01 -22.77
CA GLN A 129 -16.01 1.12 -23.27
C GLN A 129 -15.31 2.45 -22.97
N SER A 130 -15.77 3.54 -23.57
CA SER A 130 -15.27 4.90 -23.32
C SER A 130 -16.42 5.84 -22.94
N PRO A 131 -16.32 6.63 -21.85
CA PRO A 131 -15.24 6.61 -20.85
C PRO A 131 -15.25 5.27 -20.08
N GLY A 132 -14.08 4.80 -19.65
CA GLY A 132 -13.91 3.48 -19.03
C GLY A 132 -14.95 3.18 -17.93
N VAL A 133 -15.54 2.00 -17.97
CA VAL A 133 -16.45 1.48 -16.93
C VAL A 133 -16.04 0.06 -16.61
N LEU A 134 -16.37 -0.41 -15.40
CA LEU A 134 -16.19 -1.81 -15.07
C LEU A 134 -17.13 -2.67 -15.93
N PRO A 135 -16.61 -3.58 -16.78
CA PRO A 135 -17.47 -4.45 -17.57
C PRO A 135 -18.25 -5.43 -16.68
N PRO A 136 -19.39 -5.98 -17.17
CA PRO A 136 -20.14 -7.00 -16.46
C PRO A 136 -19.24 -8.17 -16.06
N MET A 137 -19.15 -8.41 -14.75
CA MET A 137 -18.21 -9.37 -14.21
C MET A 137 -18.73 -10.80 -14.29
N GLY A 138 -18.01 -11.67 -14.99
CA GLY A 138 -18.03 -13.11 -14.74
C GLY A 138 -17.20 -13.48 -13.51
N ARG A 139 -17.14 -14.77 -13.14
CA ARG A 139 -16.21 -15.23 -12.09
C ARG A 139 -14.76 -14.95 -12.52
N GLY A 140 -14.02 -14.17 -11.72
CA GLY A 140 -12.56 -14.07 -11.79
C GLY A 140 -11.95 -13.08 -12.81
N GLN A 141 -12.69 -12.09 -13.30
CA GLN A 141 -12.18 -11.19 -14.35
C GLN A 141 -11.44 -9.94 -13.84
N LEU A 142 -11.70 -9.48 -12.61
CA LEU A 142 -10.97 -8.40 -11.95
C LEU A 142 -10.36 -8.94 -10.66
N THR A 143 -9.06 -8.71 -10.47
CA THR A 143 -8.37 -9.10 -9.23
C THR A 143 -7.20 -8.19 -8.93
N GLY A 144 -6.70 -8.25 -7.70
CA GLY A 144 -5.43 -7.63 -7.36
C GLY A 144 -4.25 -8.38 -7.98
N LEU A 145 -3.14 -7.68 -8.17
CA LEU A 145 -1.87 -8.26 -8.59
C LEU A 145 -0.71 -7.66 -7.78
N THR A 146 0.39 -8.39 -7.73
CA THR A 146 1.69 -7.86 -7.34
C THR A 146 2.69 -8.21 -8.43
N VAL A 147 3.26 -7.20 -9.09
CA VAL A 147 4.41 -7.40 -9.98
C VAL A 147 5.63 -7.62 -9.11
N THR A 148 6.30 -8.75 -9.31
CA THR A 148 7.50 -9.11 -8.56
C THR A 148 8.77 -8.68 -9.28
N GLU A 149 8.73 -8.60 -10.61
CA GLU A 149 9.90 -8.29 -11.41
C GLU A 149 9.53 -7.70 -12.78
N PHE A 150 10.36 -6.77 -13.25
CA PHE A 150 10.41 -6.32 -14.65
C PHE A 150 11.79 -6.68 -15.23
N ALA A 151 11.86 -6.92 -16.53
CA ALA A 151 13.05 -7.26 -17.31
C ALA A 151 13.78 -8.59 -16.93
N GLY A 152 13.51 -9.19 -15.77
CA GLY A 152 14.08 -10.49 -15.34
C GLY A 152 15.47 -10.37 -14.69
N PRO A 153 15.97 -11.44 -14.03
CA PRO A 153 17.29 -11.43 -13.46
C PRO A 153 18.29 -11.61 -14.59
N PHE A 154 19.18 -10.65 -14.78
CA PHE A 154 20.38 -10.86 -15.58
C PHE A 154 21.15 -12.04 -14.96
N GLY A 155 21.22 -13.17 -15.67
CA GLY A 155 21.92 -14.35 -15.20
C GLY A 155 23.37 -14.02 -14.84
N ALA A 156 23.91 -14.69 -13.83
CA ALA A 156 25.26 -14.48 -13.28
C ALA A 156 26.45 -14.78 -14.24
N GLY A 157 26.20 -14.87 -15.55
CA GLY A 157 27.23 -15.11 -16.58
C GLY A 157 27.38 -13.89 -17.47
N GLY A 158 28.43 -13.10 -17.23
CA GLY A 158 28.76 -11.84 -17.91
C GLY A 158 29.15 -11.93 -19.38
N ILE A 159 28.39 -12.66 -20.20
CA ILE A 159 28.53 -12.65 -21.66
C ILE A 159 27.12 -12.72 -22.28
N GLY A 160 26.33 -11.69 -21.99
CA GLY A 160 24.92 -11.64 -22.35
C GLY A 160 24.45 -10.22 -22.58
N SER A 161 25.26 -9.39 -23.25
CA SER A 161 24.78 -8.17 -23.93
C SER A 161 23.90 -8.51 -25.15
N LEU A 162 23.21 -9.66 -25.10
CA LEU A 162 22.20 -10.04 -26.08
C LEU A 162 20.91 -9.42 -25.59
N ALA A 163 20.70 -8.21 -26.12
CA ALA A 163 19.45 -7.50 -26.30
C ALA A 163 18.26 -8.18 -25.63
N GLN A 164 17.59 -7.46 -24.73
CA GLN A 164 16.15 -7.66 -24.51
C GLN A 164 15.54 -8.00 -25.87
N PRO A 165 14.72 -9.07 -25.99
CA PRO A 165 14.01 -9.27 -27.24
C PRO A 165 13.36 -7.93 -27.59
N LEU A 166 13.60 -7.43 -28.80
CA LEU A 166 12.98 -6.20 -29.31
C LEU A 166 11.44 -6.27 -29.26
N LEU A 167 10.88 -7.43 -28.86
CA LEU A 167 9.50 -7.71 -28.55
C LEU A 167 9.24 -7.59 -27.03
N GLY A 168 9.09 -6.37 -26.54
CA GLY A 168 8.47 -6.09 -25.24
C GLY A 168 9.30 -6.45 -24.00
N GLU A 169 9.16 -5.64 -22.97
CA GLU A 169 9.77 -5.84 -21.67
C GLU A 169 9.08 -6.98 -20.92
N ARG A 170 9.87 -7.92 -20.38
CA ARG A 170 9.38 -9.03 -19.58
C ARG A 170 8.79 -8.53 -18.25
N LEU A 171 7.72 -9.16 -17.78
CA LEU A 171 7.21 -9.00 -16.43
C LEU A 171 6.87 -10.34 -15.79
N GLU A 172 7.11 -10.44 -14.48
CA GLU A 172 6.65 -11.53 -13.62
C GLU A 172 5.75 -10.94 -12.53
N LEU A 173 4.62 -11.59 -12.29
CA LEU A 173 3.64 -11.13 -11.33
C LEU A 173 2.93 -12.30 -10.63
N VAL A 174 2.28 -11.96 -9.54
CA VAL A 174 1.44 -12.85 -8.77
C VAL A 174 0.03 -12.29 -8.81
N LEU A 175 -0.94 -13.12 -9.21
CA LEU A 175 -2.35 -12.78 -9.05
C LEU A 175 -2.77 -12.99 -7.61
N LYS A 176 -3.51 -12.01 -7.09
CA LYS A 176 -3.98 -11.98 -5.71
C LYS A 176 -5.51 -11.95 -5.67
N PRO A 177 -6.18 -13.12 -5.79
CA PRO A 177 -7.62 -13.22 -5.68
C PRO A 177 -8.14 -12.57 -4.39
N ASN A 178 -9.33 -11.97 -4.44
CA ASN A 178 -10.00 -11.35 -3.29
C ASN A 178 -9.26 -10.15 -2.66
N ARG A 179 -8.26 -9.57 -3.34
CA ARG A 179 -7.59 -8.33 -2.89
C ARG A 179 -8.29 -7.06 -3.35
N ILE A 180 -9.37 -7.16 -4.11
CA ILE A 180 -10.15 -6.01 -4.57
C ILE A 180 -11.60 -6.23 -4.17
N ALA A 181 -12.21 -5.20 -3.58
CA ALA A 181 -13.64 -5.11 -3.38
C ALA A 181 -14.20 -3.94 -4.19
N ILE A 182 -15.38 -4.14 -4.78
CA ILE A 182 -16.16 -3.08 -5.41
C ILE A 182 -17.16 -2.59 -4.36
N VAL A 183 -17.18 -1.28 -4.16
CA VAL A 183 -18.03 -0.63 -3.17
C VAL A 183 -19.48 -0.66 -3.62
N GLN A 184 -20.36 -1.14 -2.75
CA GLN A 184 -21.81 -1.18 -2.97
C GLN A 184 -22.51 0.02 -2.33
N ALA A 185 -23.74 0.30 -2.74
CA ALA A 185 -24.55 1.33 -2.11
C ALA A 185 -24.78 1.00 -0.63
N GLY A 186 -24.44 1.95 0.24
CA GLY A 186 -24.54 1.79 1.70
C GLY A 186 -23.27 1.26 2.38
N ASP A 187 -22.23 0.88 1.62
CA ASP A 187 -20.95 0.48 2.21
C ASP A 187 -20.26 1.68 2.90
N THR A 188 -19.87 1.49 4.16
CA THR A 188 -18.98 2.37 4.93
C THR A 188 -17.62 1.69 5.16
N LEU A 189 -16.58 2.47 5.49
CA LEU A 189 -15.26 1.90 5.83
C LEU A 189 -15.34 0.81 6.90
N LEU A 190 -16.14 1.03 7.95
CA LEU A 190 -16.35 0.06 9.02
C LEU A 190 -17.05 -1.20 8.51
N SER A 191 -18.16 -1.05 7.77
CA SER A 191 -18.91 -2.21 7.27
C SER A 191 -18.08 -3.08 6.32
N VAL A 192 -17.22 -2.47 5.50
CA VAL A 192 -16.28 -3.19 4.62
C VAL A 192 -15.21 -3.88 5.48
N ALA A 193 -14.65 -3.19 6.48
CA ALA A 193 -13.66 -3.78 7.37
C ALA A 193 -14.20 -5.04 8.08
N GLU A 194 -15.41 -4.95 8.64
CA GLU A 194 -16.10 -6.05 9.31
C GLU A 194 -16.40 -7.21 8.35
N ARG A 195 -16.97 -6.92 7.17
CA ARG A 195 -17.30 -7.93 6.15
C ARG A 195 -16.10 -8.78 5.75
N TYR A 196 -14.91 -8.17 5.68
CA TYR A 196 -13.68 -8.84 5.26
C TYR A 196 -12.77 -9.25 6.43
N GLY A 197 -13.18 -9.06 7.68
CA GLY A 197 -12.41 -9.45 8.86
C GLY A 197 -11.10 -8.67 9.02
N THR A 198 -11.12 -7.37 8.74
CA THR A 198 -9.98 -6.45 8.88
C THR A 198 -10.35 -5.23 9.73
N THR A 199 -9.43 -4.29 9.91
CA THR A 199 -9.67 -3.00 10.59
C THR A 199 -9.72 -1.85 9.59
N VAL A 200 -10.40 -0.75 9.97
CA VAL A 200 -10.44 0.51 9.21
C VAL A 200 -9.03 1.05 8.99
N ASP A 201 -8.17 0.98 10.00
CA ASP A 201 -6.76 1.40 9.93
C ASP A 201 -5.99 0.62 8.85
N THR A 202 -6.20 -0.69 8.77
CA THR A 202 -5.58 -1.54 7.72
C THR A 202 -6.15 -1.26 6.34
N LEU A 203 -7.45 -0.99 6.21
CA LEU A 203 -8.02 -0.59 4.92
C LEU A 203 -7.45 0.76 4.46
N ARG A 204 -7.30 1.71 5.38
CA ARG A 204 -6.75 3.04 5.09
C ARG A 204 -5.29 2.96 4.64
N SER A 205 -4.47 2.14 5.29
CA SER A 205 -3.06 2.01 4.91
C SER A 205 -2.85 1.40 3.52
N LEU A 206 -3.77 0.57 3.05
CA LEU A 206 -3.73 -0.01 1.70
C LEU A 206 -4.30 0.91 0.61
N ASN A 207 -5.10 1.90 0.99
CA ASN A 207 -5.85 2.75 0.09
C ASN A 207 -5.51 4.22 0.35
N SER A 208 -4.40 4.69 -0.23
CA SER A 208 -3.89 6.06 -0.01
C SER A 208 -4.89 7.17 -0.34
N ASP A 209 -5.85 6.91 -1.23
CA ASP A 209 -6.83 7.91 -1.67
C ASP A 209 -7.84 8.25 -0.56
N ILE A 210 -8.01 7.34 0.40
CA ILE A 210 -8.85 7.52 1.61
C ILE A 210 -8.01 7.69 2.88
N SER A 211 -6.69 7.86 2.74
CA SER A 211 -5.76 8.08 3.86
C SER A 211 -5.46 9.56 4.11
N SER A 212 -6.23 10.47 3.50
CA SER A 212 -6.09 11.90 3.74
C SER A 212 -6.38 12.26 5.20
N THR A 213 -5.79 13.35 5.65
CA THR A 213 -5.85 13.82 7.03
C THR A 213 -6.55 15.17 7.11
N THR A 214 -7.03 15.50 8.30
CA THR A 214 -7.65 16.79 8.65
C THR A 214 -7.21 17.21 10.04
N GLY A 215 -7.21 18.52 10.31
CA GLY A 215 -6.95 19.06 11.65
C GLY A 215 -8.26 19.21 12.44
N ILE A 216 -8.24 18.81 13.71
CA ILE A 216 -9.31 19.07 14.67
C ILE A 216 -8.76 19.86 15.85
N THR A 217 -9.63 20.58 16.55
CA THR A 217 -9.30 21.21 17.84
C THR A 217 -9.69 20.26 18.96
N THR A 218 -8.75 19.94 19.83
CA THR A 218 -8.98 19.10 21.02
C THR A 218 -9.93 19.80 22.00
N ALA A 219 -10.93 19.06 22.49
CA ALA A 219 -11.85 19.50 23.51
C ALA A 219 -11.39 19.10 24.91
N ALA A 220 -11.87 19.80 25.93
CA ALA A 220 -11.58 19.45 27.31
C ALA A 220 -12.14 18.05 27.63
N GLY A 221 -11.25 17.14 28.04
CA GLY A 221 -11.59 15.75 28.36
C GLY A 221 -11.32 14.76 27.24
N ASP A 222 -10.96 15.20 26.03
CA ASP A 222 -10.54 14.30 24.96
C ASP A 222 -9.29 13.52 25.39
N THR A 223 -9.25 12.23 25.06
CA THR A 223 -8.05 11.40 25.22
C THR A 223 -7.58 10.90 23.86
N LEU A 224 -6.29 10.53 23.74
CA LEU A 224 -5.76 9.95 22.50
C LEU A 224 -6.44 8.61 22.18
N ASN A 225 -6.80 7.84 23.20
CA ASN A 225 -7.52 6.57 23.01
C ASN A 225 -8.90 6.80 22.36
N ASP A 226 -9.66 7.76 22.88
CA ASP A 226 -11.01 8.04 22.40
C ASP A 226 -10.98 8.60 20.97
N LEU A 227 -10.08 9.54 20.70
CA LEU A 227 -9.90 10.10 19.37
C LEU A 227 -9.40 9.05 18.36
N ALA A 228 -8.46 8.18 18.75
CA ALA A 228 -8.01 7.08 17.90
C ALA A 228 -9.17 6.14 17.55
N ALA A 229 -9.99 5.75 18.53
CA ALA A 229 -11.15 4.89 18.31
C ALA A 229 -12.20 5.56 17.41
N LEU A 230 -12.52 6.83 17.68
CA LEU A 230 -13.51 7.61 16.94
C LEU A 230 -13.17 7.72 15.45
N HIS A 231 -11.90 7.98 15.15
CA HIS A 231 -11.41 8.11 13.77
C HIS A 231 -10.96 6.78 13.14
N GLY A 232 -11.14 5.65 13.84
CA GLY A 232 -10.75 4.33 13.35
C GLY A 232 -9.28 4.24 13.01
N THR A 233 -8.42 4.70 13.91
CA THR A 233 -6.97 4.62 13.81
C THR A 233 -6.35 4.16 15.13
N THR A 234 -5.04 4.27 15.25
CA THR A 234 -4.29 3.89 16.45
C THR A 234 -3.62 5.10 17.09
N VAL A 235 -3.36 5.01 18.39
CA VAL A 235 -2.58 6.01 19.11
C VAL A 235 -1.16 6.15 18.53
N SER A 236 -0.58 5.06 18.03
CA SER A 236 0.71 5.12 17.32
C SER A 236 0.60 6.00 16.09
N TRP A 237 -0.42 5.78 15.25
CA TRP A 237 -0.62 6.57 14.04
C TRP A 237 -0.77 8.07 14.34
N LEU A 238 -1.54 8.43 15.37
CA LEU A 238 -1.70 9.84 15.80
C LEU A 238 -0.37 10.46 16.22
N ARG A 239 0.47 9.71 16.95
CA ARG A 239 1.77 10.15 17.42
C ARG A 239 2.84 10.22 16.32
N ASP A 240 2.69 9.42 15.28
CA ASP A 240 3.61 9.38 14.14
C ASP A 240 3.38 10.57 13.17
N GLN A 241 2.29 11.34 13.34
CA GLN A 241 2.04 12.52 12.51
C GLN A 241 3.00 13.67 12.84
N PRO A 242 3.72 14.25 11.86
CA PRO A 242 4.65 15.36 12.10
C PRO A 242 4.01 16.59 12.78
N ALA A 243 2.76 16.86 12.42
CA ALA A 243 1.97 17.97 12.97
C ALA A 243 1.53 17.76 14.43
N ASN A 244 1.61 16.51 14.94
CA ASN A 244 1.28 16.16 16.32
C ASN A 244 2.53 16.02 17.19
N SER A 245 3.65 16.61 16.78
CA SER A 245 4.94 16.54 17.50
C SER A 245 4.89 17.15 18.91
N TRP A 246 3.94 18.05 19.19
CA TRP A 246 3.68 18.60 20.52
C TRP A 246 3.24 17.54 21.56
N LEU A 247 2.85 16.33 21.11
CA LEU A 247 2.62 15.19 22.00
C LEU A 247 3.92 14.64 22.61
N LEU A 248 5.09 15.01 22.08
CA LEU A 248 6.40 14.69 22.64
C LEU A 248 6.74 15.63 23.79
N ARG A 249 7.52 15.12 24.74
CA ARG A 249 8.08 15.90 25.84
C ARG A 249 9.23 16.75 25.29
N PRO A 250 9.14 18.09 25.32
CA PRO A 250 10.15 18.95 24.68
C PRO A 250 11.56 18.77 25.25
N GLU A 251 11.66 18.54 26.56
CA GLU A 251 12.94 18.39 27.28
C GLU A 251 13.43 16.94 27.35
N GLY A 252 12.62 15.97 26.92
CA GLY A 252 12.90 14.55 27.15
C GLY A 252 12.96 14.17 28.64
N HIS A 253 13.55 13.01 28.92
CA HIS A 253 13.89 12.53 30.26
C HIS A 253 15.39 12.30 30.35
N THR A 254 16.04 12.96 31.30
CA THR A 254 17.45 12.75 31.59
C THR A 254 17.62 11.50 32.43
N VAL A 255 18.34 10.53 31.90
CA VAL A 255 18.61 9.25 32.56
C VAL A 255 19.45 9.48 33.81
N ILE A 256 18.97 8.97 34.94
CA ILE A 256 19.72 8.93 36.20
C ILE A 256 20.33 7.54 36.44
N GLU A 257 21.19 7.44 37.46
CA GLU A 257 21.95 6.22 37.74
C GLU A 257 21.02 5.02 38.02
N GLY A 258 21.27 3.90 37.31
CA GLY A 258 20.53 2.65 37.47
C GLY A 258 19.21 2.56 36.72
N GLU A 259 18.79 3.59 35.99
CA GLU A 259 17.60 3.50 35.13
C GLU A 259 17.81 2.59 33.93
N THR A 260 16.76 1.87 33.55
CA THR A 260 16.75 0.97 32.40
C THR A 260 15.61 1.38 31.46
N LEU A 261 15.62 0.90 30.21
CA LEU A 261 14.47 1.12 29.31
C LEU A 261 13.18 0.57 29.91
N THR A 262 13.24 -0.52 30.67
CA THR A 262 12.09 -1.12 31.36
C THR A 262 11.52 -0.16 32.42
N THR A 263 12.36 0.38 33.30
CA THR A 263 11.91 1.28 34.38
C THR A 263 11.39 2.60 33.84
N VAL A 264 12.06 3.19 32.85
CA VAL A 264 11.60 4.42 32.19
C VAL A 264 10.28 4.18 31.45
N ALA A 265 10.13 3.06 30.73
CA ALA A 265 8.87 2.74 30.06
C ALA A 265 7.70 2.65 31.05
N GLN A 266 7.93 1.99 32.19
CA GLN A 266 6.94 1.85 33.25
C GLN A 266 6.59 3.21 33.88
N LEU A 267 7.59 4.03 34.20
CA LEU A 267 7.41 5.36 34.81
C LEU A 267 6.48 6.24 33.96
N TYR A 268 6.71 6.24 32.64
CA TYR A 268 5.97 7.07 31.70
C TYR A 268 4.72 6.40 31.12
N GLY A 269 4.41 5.15 31.50
CA GLY A 269 3.26 4.41 30.97
C GLY A 269 3.34 4.19 29.46
N THR A 270 4.54 3.91 28.96
CA THR A 270 4.83 3.62 27.56
C THR A 270 5.45 2.22 27.44
N THR A 271 5.91 1.83 26.25
CA THR A 271 6.54 0.52 26.03
C THR A 271 7.99 0.68 25.61
N ARG A 272 8.82 -0.33 25.89
CA ARG A 272 10.22 -0.38 25.43
C ARG A 272 10.31 -0.23 23.91
N SER A 273 9.39 -0.84 23.16
CA SER A 273 9.36 -0.71 21.70
C SER A 273 9.07 0.73 21.27
N THR A 274 8.14 1.42 21.94
CA THR A 274 7.89 2.85 21.72
C THR A 274 9.11 3.70 22.03
N LEU A 275 9.78 3.48 23.17
CA LEU A 275 11.00 4.21 23.54
C LEU A 275 12.10 4.08 22.49
N ARG A 276 12.33 2.85 22.00
CA ARG A 276 13.34 2.59 20.97
C ARG A 276 13.00 3.23 19.62
N LYS A 277 11.72 3.31 19.26
CA LYS A 277 11.29 4.03 18.05
C LYS A 277 11.62 5.51 18.14
N LEU A 278 11.43 6.13 19.31
CA LEU A 278 11.72 7.55 19.54
C LEU A 278 13.22 7.85 19.67
N ASN A 279 14.00 6.87 20.13
CA ASN A 279 15.43 7.00 20.40
C ASN A 279 16.22 6.04 19.52
N ARG A 280 16.46 6.43 18.27
CA ARG A 280 17.06 5.56 17.23
C ARG A 280 18.40 4.95 17.64
N THR A 281 19.17 5.63 18.49
CA THR A 281 20.42 5.15 19.09
C THR A 281 20.24 3.83 19.85
N TYR A 282 19.03 3.51 20.30
CA TYR A 282 18.69 2.29 21.05
C TYR A 282 17.77 1.36 20.27
N ALA A 283 17.63 1.55 18.94
CA ALA A 283 16.73 0.76 18.12
C ALA A 283 17.14 -0.73 18.04
N ASP A 284 18.44 -1.03 18.12
CA ASP A 284 18.93 -2.40 18.14
C ASP A 284 18.70 -3.05 19.53
N TYR A 285 17.91 -4.13 19.53
CA TYR A 285 17.61 -4.89 20.74
C TYR A 285 18.82 -5.62 21.31
N ARG A 286 19.83 -5.90 20.48
CA ARG A 286 21.05 -6.62 20.85
C ARG A 286 21.99 -5.72 21.65
N GLU A 287 22.03 -4.44 21.30
CA GLU A 287 22.87 -3.46 21.97
C GLU A 287 22.32 -3.11 23.36
N TRP A 288 20.98 -3.08 23.51
CA TRP A 288 20.32 -2.70 24.76
C TRP A 288 19.12 -3.59 25.09
N PRO A 289 19.31 -4.74 25.76
CA PRO A 289 18.25 -5.75 25.98
C PRO A 289 17.08 -5.31 26.87
N GLY A 290 17.08 -4.07 27.37
CA GLY A 290 15.96 -3.44 28.08
C GLY A 290 16.18 -3.33 29.58
N ASP A 291 16.87 -4.32 30.16
CA ASP A 291 17.21 -4.39 31.58
C ASP A 291 18.67 -3.93 31.87
N ALA A 292 19.40 -3.58 30.81
CA ALA A 292 20.70 -2.93 30.94
C ALA A 292 20.53 -1.47 31.40
N PRO A 293 21.42 -0.96 32.29
CA PRO A 293 21.35 0.41 32.83
C PRO A 293 21.77 1.43 31.78
N LEU A 294 20.87 2.34 31.41
CA LEU A 294 21.07 3.34 30.37
C LEU A 294 22.24 4.30 30.66
N PRO A 295 22.83 4.94 29.63
CA PRO A 295 23.92 5.89 29.84
C PRO A 295 23.49 7.07 30.72
N LEU A 296 24.25 7.32 31.78
CA LEU A 296 23.97 8.41 32.73
C LEU A 296 24.00 9.77 32.02
N GLY A 297 22.97 10.59 32.24
CA GLY A 297 22.85 11.92 31.65
C GLY A 297 22.32 11.94 30.22
N GLU A 298 22.06 10.79 29.61
CA GLU A 298 21.43 10.72 28.30
C GLU A 298 20.01 11.30 28.34
N VAL A 299 19.63 12.04 27.30
CA VAL A 299 18.26 12.56 27.16
C VAL A 299 17.43 11.63 26.27
N LEU A 300 16.44 10.97 26.87
CA LEU A 300 15.47 10.16 26.15
C LEU A 300 14.28 10.98 25.64
N ASN A 301 13.99 10.84 24.36
CA ASN A 301 12.74 11.28 23.75
C ASN A 301 11.57 10.42 24.26
N LEU A 302 10.53 11.09 24.77
CA LEU A 302 9.34 10.47 25.35
C LEU A 302 8.07 11.21 24.92
N PHE A 303 6.91 10.56 25.04
CA PHE A 303 5.62 11.26 24.93
C PHE A 303 5.28 11.96 26.24
N ALA A 304 4.81 13.20 26.16
CA ALA A 304 4.41 14.00 27.32
C ALA A 304 3.08 13.50 27.93
N ILE A 305 2.19 12.96 27.10
CA ILE A 305 0.82 12.63 27.49
C ILE A 305 0.57 11.13 27.33
N ARG A 306 0.06 10.51 28.40
CA ARG A 306 -0.39 9.11 28.37
C ARG A 306 -1.64 8.97 27.51
N PRO A 307 -1.86 7.86 26.80
CA PRO A 307 -2.98 7.72 25.88
C PRO A 307 -4.37 7.94 26.49
N ALA A 308 -4.54 7.59 27.76
CA ALA A 308 -5.78 7.73 28.52
C ALA A 308 -5.88 9.04 29.33
N SER A 309 -4.84 9.88 29.32
CA SER A 309 -4.88 11.17 30.02
C SER A 309 -5.58 12.21 29.16
N PRO A 310 -6.34 13.14 29.78
CA PRO A 310 -6.95 14.25 29.05
C PRO A 310 -5.90 15.09 28.32
N LEU A 311 -6.21 15.45 27.08
CA LEU A 311 -5.43 16.36 26.26
C LEU A 311 -5.68 17.82 26.71
N PRO A 312 -4.67 18.70 26.57
CA PRO A 312 -4.88 20.14 26.72
C PRO A 312 -5.91 20.61 25.67
N GLY A 313 -6.93 21.33 26.11
CA GLY A 313 -7.97 21.84 25.20
C GLY A 313 -7.48 23.00 24.35
N GLY A 314 -7.95 23.08 23.11
CA GLY A 314 -7.60 24.16 22.17
C GLY A 314 -6.39 23.84 21.28
N GLU A 315 -5.71 22.73 21.51
CA GLU A 315 -4.60 22.30 20.66
C GLU A 315 -5.09 21.70 19.34
N SER A 316 -4.32 21.93 18.27
CA SER A 316 -4.57 21.34 16.96
C SER A 316 -4.03 19.92 16.90
N LEU A 317 -4.89 18.95 16.54
CA LEU A 317 -4.54 17.55 16.37
C LEU A 317 -4.90 17.10 14.95
N VAL A 318 -3.95 16.53 14.24
CA VAL A 318 -4.18 15.91 12.94
C VAL A 318 -4.72 14.50 13.11
N VAL A 319 -5.87 14.25 12.48
CA VAL A 319 -6.62 12.98 12.48
C VAL A 319 -6.94 12.57 11.04
N PRO A 320 -7.33 11.31 10.78
CA PRO A 320 -7.84 10.92 9.48
C PRO A 320 -9.11 11.68 9.07
N LEU A 321 -9.19 12.09 7.81
CA LEU A 321 -10.35 12.80 7.26
C LEU A 321 -11.59 11.89 7.22
N TYR A 322 -11.42 10.65 6.77
CA TYR A 322 -12.51 9.68 6.64
C TYR A 322 -12.74 8.95 7.96
N TRP A 323 -13.99 8.95 8.42
CA TRP A 323 -14.44 8.30 9.64
C TRP A 323 -14.80 6.83 9.36
N PRO A 324 -14.81 5.96 10.37
CA PRO A 324 -15.31 4.59 10.22
C PRO A 324 -16.70 4.52 9.59
N SER A 325 -17.57 5.47 9.93
CA SER A 325 -18.94 5.59 9.44
C SER A 325 -19.07 6.31 8.09
N THR A 326 -17.99 6.82 7.50
CA THR A 326 -18.07 7.53 6.22
C THR A 326 -18.54 6.59 5.11
N ALA A 327 -19.62 6.99 4.44
CA ALA A 327 -20.14 6.29 3.28
C ALA A 327 -19.16 6.38 2.10
N LEU A 328 -18.91 5.24 1.47
CA LEU A 328 -18.05 5.14 0.31
C LEU A 328 -18.85 5.35 -0.97
N VAL A 329 -18.19 5.86 -2.01
CA VAL A 329 -18.84 6.12 -3.30
C VAL A 329 -19.19 4.78 -3.97
N PRO A 330 -20.48 4.50 -4.25
CA PRO A 330 -20.86 3.24 -4.90
C PRO A 330 -20.22 3.11 -6.28
N GLY A 331 -19.79 1.90 -6.62
CA GLY A 331 -19.08 1.62 -7.88
C GLY A 331 -17.59 2.00 -7.89
N SER A 332 -17.07 2.63 -6.82
CA SER A 332 -15.63 2.70 -6.57
C SER A 332 -15.07 1.35 -6.12
N TRP A 333 -13.78 1.27 -5.84
CA TRP A 333 -13.12 0.04 -5.42
C TRP A 333 -12.06 0.30 -4.36
N LEU A 334 -11.74 -0.75 -3.60
CA LEU A 334 -10.76 -0.75 -2.52
C LEU A 334 -9.85 -1.97 -2.62
N PHE A 335 -8.59 -1.77 -2.27
CA PHE A 335 -7.68 -2.85 -1.93
C PHE A 335 -8.00 -3.41 -0.56
N LEU A 336 -8.09 -4.73 -0.49
CA LEU A 336 -8.26 -5.49 0.74
C LEU A 336 -6.92 -6.06 1.20
N PRO A 337 -6.72 -6.30 2.50
CA PRO A 337 -5.56 -7.02 2.98
C PRO A 337 -5.63 -8.50 2.62
N ARG A 338 -4.54 -9.22 2.93
CA ARG A 338 -4.57 -10.67 2.95
C ARG A 338 -5.65 -11.16 3.90
N ARG A 339 -6.51 -12.06 3.43
CA ARG A 339 -7.43 -12.79 4.31
C ARG A 339 -6.57 -13.64 5.26
N ARG A 340 -6.66 -13.39 6.57
CA ARG A 340 -6.05 -14.30 7.54
C ARG A 340 -6.67 -15.68 7.33
N VAL A 341 -5.84 -16.69 7.16
CA VAL A 341 -6.31 -18.07 7.29
C VAL A 341 -6.84 -18.14 8.72
N ALA A 342 -8.11 -18.53 8.90
CA ALA A 342 -8.63 -18.82 10.23
C ALA A 342 -7.64 -19.80 10.85
N ALA A 343 -7.15 -19.52 12.06
CA ALA A 343 -6.32 -20.47 12.77
C ALA A 343 -7.10 -21.79 12.76
N SER A 344 -6.61 -22.77 12.02
CA SER A 344 -7.14 -24.13 12.10
C SER A 344 -7.10 -24.46 13.59
N ALA A 345 -8.26 -24.81 14.15
CA ALA A 345 -8.34 -25.32 15.51
C ALA A 345 -7.16 -26.27 15.71
N SER A 346 -6.29 -25.96 16.68
CA SER A 346 -5.17 -26.82 17.03
C SER A 346 -5.71 -28.23 17.18
N PRO A 347 -5.09 -29.26 16.58
CA PRO A 347 -5.49 -30.62 16.90
C PRO A 347 -5.41 -30.77 18.42
N GLU A 348 -6.50 -31.24 19.03
CA GLU A 348 -6.50 -31.62 20.45
C GLU A 348 -5.25 -32.47 20.70
N PRO A 349 -4.49 -32.21 21.77
CA PRO A 349 -3.42 -33.12 22.14
C PRO A 349 -4.07 -34.46 22.49
N ASP A 350 -3.87 -35.47 21.65
CA ASP A 350 -4.15 -36.85 22.00
C ASP A 350 -3.41 -37.18 23.31
N LEU A 351 -4.19 -37.58 24.31
CA LEU A 351 -3.76 -37.98 25.65
C LEU A 351 -2.85 -39.21 25.65
#